data_AF-A0A382UJK7-F1
#
_entry.id   AF-A0A382UJK7-F1
#
_cell.length_a   1.000
_cell.length_b   1.000
_cell.length_c   1.000
_cell.angle_alpha   90.00
_cell.angle_beta   90.00
_cell.angle_gamma   90.00
#
_symmetry.space_group_name_H-M   'P 1'
#
loop_
_entity.id
_entity.type
_entity.pdbx_description
1 polymer ?
#
loop_
_entity_poly.entity_id
_entity_poly.type
_entity_poly.pdbx_seq_one_letter_code
_entity_poly.pdbx_strand_id
1 'polypeptide(L)'
;EIQCSKDTGNIDFFAPIVADAEAGFGGVLNAFELMKNMIEAGAAGVHFEDQLASMKKCGHMGGKVLVPTQEAVQKLTAARLAADIMGVPTIILARTDANAAALLTSDIDDYDKDFITGERSSEGFYVTKAGIEQAVSRGLAYAPYADLLWCETGVPDMDEAKKFAEAIKKDFPDQLLAYNCSPSFNWKKNLNDSDIAKFQKELGAMGYKYQFITLAGIHNMWYNMFELTHDYVQRGMTAYIEKVQEPEFAAVDRGYTFASHQQEVGAGYFDDVTTVIQGGKSSVTALTGSTE
;
A
#
# COMPACT_ATOMS: atom_id res chain seq x y z
N GLU A 1 4.29 0.40 -27.06
CA GLU A 1 3.62 -0.88 -27.38
C GLU A 1 3.56 -1.75 -26.12
N ILE A 2 2.48 -2.50 -25.86
CA ILE A 2 2.39 -3.39 -24.69
C ILE A 2 3.09 -4.71 -25.03
N GLN A 3 4.30 -4.92 -24.51
CA GLN A 3 5.19 -6.03 -24.89
C GLN A 3 4.55 -7.42 -24.66
N CYS A 4 3.83 -7.60 -23.55
CA CYS A 4 3.17 -8.86 -23.22
C CYS A 4 1.99 -9.22 -24.15
N SER A 5 1.33 -8.23 -24.77
CA SER A 5 0.19 -8.49 -25.68
C SER A 5 0.60 -9.06 -27.04
N LYS A 6 1.89 -9.03 -27.39
CA LYS A 6 2.44 -9.53 -28.66
C LYS A 6 3.51 -10.62 -28.46
N ASP A 7 3.70 -11.14 -27.25
CA ASP A 7 4.77 -12.09 -26.90
C ASP A 7 6.20 -11.60 -27.25
N THR A 8 6.42 -10.28 -27.33
CA THR A 8 7.73 -9.70 -27.71
C THR A 8 8.60 -9.34 -26.50
N GLY A 9 8.12 -9.57 -25.28
CA GLY A 9 8.82 -9.33 -24.03
C GLY A 9 8.02 -9.81 -22.82
N ASN A 10 8.65 -9.79 -21.64
CA ASN A 10 8.07 -10.32 -20.39
C ASN A 10 7.58 -9.23 -19.43
N ILE A 11 7.61 -7.95 -19.83
CA ILE A 11 7.19 -6.83 -18.99
C ILE A 11 5.68 -6.64 -19.11
N ASP A 12 4.99 -6.78 -17.99
CA ASP A 12 3.59 -6.37 -17.84
C ASP A 12 3.53 -4.94 -17.30
N PHE A 13 3.15 -3.99 -18.17
CA PHE A 13 3.02 -2.57 -17.81
C PHE A 13 1.78 -2.30 -16.95
N PHE A 14 0.82 -3.22 -16.90
CA PHE A 14 -0.41 -3.11 -16.10
C PHE A 14 -0.33 -3.94 -14.83
N ALA A 15 0.80 -3.81 -14.12
CA ALA A 15 0.96 -4.43 -12.81
C ALA A 15 -0.20 -4.06 -11.87
N PRO A 16 -0.73 -5.01 -11.07
CA PRO A 16 -1.90 -4.76 -10.23
C PRO A 16 -1.62 -3.73 -9.15
N ILE A 17 -2.50 -2.74 -9.04
CA ILE A 17 -2.42 -1.70 -8.00
C ILE A 17 -3.25 -2.13 -6.79
N VAL A 18 -2.64 -2.13 -5.60
CA VAL A 18 -3.37 -2.23 -4.33
C VAL A 18 -3.42 -0.84 -3.69
N ALA A 19 -4.63 -0.29 -3.53
CA ALA A 19 -4.86 1.08 -3.09
C ALA A 19 -5.34 1.18 -1.63
N ASP A 20 -5.06 2.32 -1.01
CA ASP A 20 -5.43 2.66 0.38
C ASP A 20 -6.75 3.42 0.43
N ALA A 21 -7.80 2.81 0.98
CA ALA A 21 -9.11 3.44 1.22
C ALA A 21 -9.29 3.99 2.65
N GLU A 22 -8.22 4.00 3.43
CA GLU A 22 -8.19 4.39 4.84
C GLU A 22 -9.34 3.74 5.63
N ALA A 23 -10.06 4.54 6.42
CA ALA A 23 -11.24 4.12 7.18
C ALA A 23 -12.55 4.25 6.37
N GLY A 24 -12.47 4.39 5.04
CA GLY A 24 -13.61 4.57 4.14
C GLY A 24 -14.22 5.98 4.13
N PHE A 25 -13.51 6.98 4.69
CA PHE A 25 -13.90 8.40 4.70
C PHE A 25 -15.30 8.70 5.29
N GLY A 26 -15.83 7.79 6.12
CA GLY A 26 -17.14 7.95 6.76
C GLY A 26 -17.78 6.61 7.10
N GLY A 27 -19.08 6.51 6.79
CA GLY A 27 -19.87 5.29 6.99
C GLY A 27 -19.89 4.39 5.75
N VAL A 28 -20.83 3.43 5.72
CA VAL A 28 -20.93 2.42 4.67
C VAL A 28 -21.12 2.99 3.26
N LEU A 29 -21.85 4.10 3.11
CA LEU A 29 -22.07 4.73 1.80
C LEU A 29 -20.79 5.40 1.26
N ASN A 30 -19.97 5.96 2.14
CA ASN A 30 -18.68 6.53 1.77
C ASN A 30 -17.72 5.42 1.31
N ALA A 31 -17.66 4.31 2.04
CA ALA A 31 -16.86 3.14 1.67
C ALA A 31 -17.30 2.55 0.31
N PHE A 32 -18.60 2.45 0.07
CA PHE A 32 -19.18 1.99 -1.20
C PHE A 32 -18.76 2.87 -2.39
N GLU A 33 -18.96 4.19 -2.29
CA GLU A 33 -18.60 5.11 -3.38
C GLU A 33 -17.09 5.20 -3.59
N LEU A 34 -16.29 5.15 -2.51
CA LEU A 34 -14.84 5.14 -2.63
C LEU A 34 -14.34 3.88 -3.35
N MET A 35 -14.90 2.71 -3.03
CA MET A 35 -14.56 1.47 -3.71
C MET A 35 -14.89 1.53 -5.21
N LYS A 36 -16.07 2.06 -5.59
CA LYS A 36 -16.42 2.28 -7.00
C LYS A 36 -15.40 3.19 -7.70
N ASN A 37 -15.08 4.33 -7.10
CA ASN A 37 -14.11 5.27 -7.67
C ASN A 37 -12.71 4.64 -7.85
N MET A 38 -12.29 3.78 -6.91
CA MET A 38 -11.02 3.05 -7.01
C MET A 38 -11.05 1.98 -8.11
N ILE A 39 -12.17 1.28 -8.27
CA ILE A 39 -12.38 0.33 -9.37
C ILE A 39 -12.32 1.05 -10.72
N GLU A 40 -13.03 2.17 -10.87
CA GLU A 40 -13.01 2.98 -12.09
C GLU A 40 -11.60 3.50 -12.42
N ALA A 41 -10.80 3.80 -11.39
CA ALA A 41 -9.41 4.20 -11.53
C ALA A 41 -8.44 3.04 -11.84
N GLY A 42 -8.91 1.78 -11.85
CA GLY A 42 -8.12 0.59 -12.21
C GLY A 42 -7.41 -0.10 -11.05
N ALA A 43 -7.84 0.10 -9.80
CA ALA A 43 -7.29 -0.63 -8.66
C ALA A 43 -7.66 -2.13 -8.75
N ALA A 44 -6.65 -2.99 -8.58
CA ALA A 44 -6.82 -4.45 -8.54
C ALA A 44 -7.23 -4.93 -7.13
N GLY A 45 -6.78 -4.22 -6.10
CA GLY A 45 -7.17 -4.46 -4.71
C GLY A 45 -7.28 -3.17 -3.92
N VAL A 46 -8.08 -3.19 -2.86
CA VAL A 46 -8.32 -2.04 -1.99
C VAL A 46 -8.31 -2.50 -0.54
N HIS A 47 -7.62 -1.76 0.33
CA HIS A 47 -7.64 -2.04 1.76
C HIS A 47 -8.45 -1.02 2.56
N PHE A 48 -9.20 -1.51 3.54
CA PHE A 48 -9.96 -0.71 4.51
C PHE A 48 -9.51 -1.03 5.93
N GLU A 49 -9.45 -0.02 6.80
CA GLU A 49 -9.05 -0.17 8.19
C GLU A 49 -10.18 0.13 9.19
N ASP A 50 -10.12 -0.51 10.35
CA ASP A 50 -11.14 -0.44 11.41
C ASP A 50 -11.02 0.77 12.35
N GLN A 51 -10.44 1.87 11.87
CA GLN A 51 -10.39 3.14 12.58
C GLN A 51 -11.66 3.98 12.38
N LEU A 52 -11.92 4.88 13.33
CA LEU A 52 -12.91 5.94 13.21
C LEU A 52 -12.42 6.99 12.19
N ALA A 53 -13.13 7.14 11.07
CA ALA A 53 -12.71 8.00 9.96
C ALA A 53 -12.45 9.47 10.37
N SER A 54 -13.27 10.04 11.25
CA SER A 54 -13.08 11.42 11.73
C SER A 54 -11.84 11.63 12.60
N MET A 55 -11.21 10.54 13.05
CA MET A 55 -10.01 10.54 13.90
C MET A 55 -8.90 9.66 13.35
N LYS A 56 -8.95 9.29 12.05
CA LYS A 56 -7.95 8.43 11.41
C LYS A 56 -6.52 8.90 11.67
N LYS A 57 -5.62 7.96 11.89
CA LYS A 57 -4.18 8.19 12.01
C LYS A 57 -3.39 7.18 11.18
N CYS A 58 -2.12 7.50 10.92
CA CYS A 58 -1.16 6.49 10.48
C CYS A 58 -1.05 5.40 11.55
N GLY A 59 -0.92 4.15 11.14
CA GLY A 59 -0.86 2.99 12.03
C GLY A 59 0.22 3.03 13.11
N HIS A 60 1.28 3.80 12.86
CA HIS A 60 2.44 3.97 13.74
C HIS A 60 2.35 5.20 14.65
N MET A 61 1.19 5.88 14.68
CA MET A 61 0.92 7.01 15.56
C MET A 61 0.03 6.59 16.74
N GLY A 62 0.17 7.30 17.87
CA GLY A 62 -0.75 7.18 18.99
C GLY A 62 -2.12 7.83 18.72
N GLY A 63 -3.08 7.59 19.63
CA GLY A 63 -4.41 8.21 19.56
C GLY A 63 -5.34 7.62 18.49
N LYS A 64 -5.09 6.38 18.06
CA LYS A 64 -5.99 5.63 17.18
C LYS A 64 -7.26 5.25 17.93
N VAL A 65 -8.41 5.46 17.28
CA VAL A 65 -9.72 5.10 17.80
C VAL A 65 -10.34 4.07 16.87
N LEU A 66 -10.69 2.91 17.40
CA LEU A 66 -11.35 1.84 16.65
C LEU A 66 -12.86 2.10 16.55
N VAL A 67 -13.46 1.61 15.47
CA VAL A 67 -14.91 1.40 15.38
C VAL A 67 -15.26 -0.02 15.89
N PRO A 68 -16.51 -0.30 16.28
CA PRO A 68 -16.91 -1.65 16.68
C PRO A 68 -16.68 -2.62 15.53
N THR A 69 -16.37 -3.87 15.84
CA THR A 69 -16.06 -4.91 14.86
C THR A 69 -17.14 -5.01 13.76
N GLN A 70 -18.42 -4.96 14.13
CA GLN A 70 -19.55 -4.95 13.19
C GLN A 70 -19.53 -3.77 12.21
N GLU A 71 -19.05 -2.59 12.60
CA GLU A 71 -18.98 -1.44 11.69
C GLU A 71 -17.89 -1.64 10.64
N ALA A 72 -16.73 -2.16 11.03
CA ALA A 72 -15.68 -2.52 10.09
C ALA A 72 -16.15 -3.60 9.09
N VAL A 73 -16.84 -4.64 9.58
CA VAL A 73 -17.46 -5.67 8.72
C VAL A 73 -18.48 -5.07 7.75
N GLN A 74 -19.30 -4.12 8.20
CA GLN A 74 -20.26 -3.44 7.32
C GLN A 74 -19.56 -2.63 6.22
N LYS A 75 -18.42 -1.99 6.51
CA LYS A 75 -17.60 -1.31 5.48
C LYS A 75 -16.99 -2.29 4.48
N LEU A 76 -16.47 -3.44 4.94
CA LEU A 76 -15.98 -4.50 4.06
C LEU A 76 -17.10 -5.04 3.17
N THR A 77 -18.29 -5.24 3.73
CA THR A 77 -19.49 -5.67 2.98
C THR A 77 -19.90 -4.63 1.94
N ALA A 78 -19.85 -3.34 2.28
CA ALA A 78 -20.11 -2.25 1.35
C ALA A 78 -19.09 -2.23 0.20
N ALA A 79 -17.81 -2.44 0.49
CA ALA A 79 -16.77 -2.56 -0.54
C ALA A 79 -17.01 -3.78 -1.46
N ARG A 80 -17.39 -4.93 -0.91
CA ARG A 80 -17.75 -6.11 -1.74
C ARG A 80 -18.95 -5.83 -2.61
N LEU A 81 -20.01 -5.22 -2.06
CA LEU A 81 -21.19 -4.85 -2.83
C LEU A 81 -20.85 -3.89 -4.00
N ALA A 82 -19.93 -2.94 -3.79
CA ALA A 82 -19.44 -2.08 -4.85
C ALA A 82 -18.75 -2.87 -5.97
N ALA A 83 -17.85 -3.80 -5.62
CA ALA A 83 -17.17 -4.66 -6.59
C ALA A 83 -18.17 -5.55 -7.37
N ASP A 84 -19.14 -6.14 -6.66
CA ASP A 84 -20.17 -7.00 -7.25
C ASP A 84 -21.05 -6.22 -8.25
N ILE A 85 -21.50 -5.01 -7.88
CA ILE A 85 -22.29 -4.14 -8.77
C ILE A 85 -21.48 -3.71 -9.98
N MET A 86 -20.18 -3.45 -9.81
CA MET A 86 -19.27 -3.09 -10.89
C MET A 86 -18.85 -4.30 -11.75
N GLY A 87 -19.21 -5.52 -11.33
CA GLY A 87 -18.95 -6.74 -12.08
C GLY A 87 -17.48 -7.12 -12.17
N VAL A 88 -16.66 -6.74 -11.19
CA VAL A 88 -15.21 -7.00 -11.18
C VAL A 88 -14.78 -7.72 -9.90
N PRO A 89 -13.83 -8.67 -9.98
CA PRO A 89 -13.36 -9.44 -8.83
C PRO A 89 -12.27 -8.69 -8.05
N THR A 90 -12.53 -7.43 -7.66
CA THR A 90 -11.55 -6.63 -6.92
C THR A 90 -11.22 -7.28 -5.57
N ILE A 91 -9.93 -7.30 -5.23
CA ILE A 91 -9.42 -7.89 -3.99
C ILE A 91 -9.69 -6.93 -2.82
N ILE A 92 -10.25 -7.44 -1.73
CA ILE A 92 -10.52 -6.67 -0.50
C ILE A 92 -9.52 -7.10 0.58
N LEU A 93 -8.82 -6.11 1.14
CA LEU A 93 -7.91 -6.31 2.26
C LEU A 93 -8.49 -5.67 3.53
N ALA A 94 -8.73 -6.47 4.56
CA ALA A 94 -9.16 -5.95 5.86
C ALA A 94 -7.94 -5.69 6.74
N ARG A 95 -7.76 -4.43 7.12
CA ARG A 95 -6.73 -3.98 8.05
C ARG A 95 -7.33 -3.79 9.44
N THR A 96 -6.64 -4.29 10.47
CA THR A 96 -6.91 -3.94 11.86
C THR A 96 -5.77 -3.13 12.46
N ASP A 97 -6.12 -2.07 13.18
CA ASP A 97 -5.18 -1.22 13.93
C ASP A 97 -5.12 -1.55 15.43
N ALA A 98 -5.84 -2.59 15.86
CA ALA A 98 -6.05 -2.96 17.25
C ALA A 98 -4.79 -3.42 18.02
N ASN A 99 -3.68 -3.70 17.34
CA ASN A 99 -2.43 -4.01 18.02
C ASN A 99 -1.91 -2.83 18.86
N ALA A 100 -2.17 -1.59 18.41
CA ALA A 100 -1.71 -0.38 19.10
C ALA A 100 -2.83 0.63 19.41
N ALA A 101 -4.06 0.42 18.92
CA ALA A 101 -5.19 1.29 19.23
C ALA A 101 -5.79 0.94 20.59
N ALA A 102 -5.79 1.91 21.51
CA ALA A 102 -6.27 1.75 22.89
C ALA A 102 -7.61 2.47 23.16
N LEU A 103 -8.30 2.92 22.10
CA LEU A 103 -9.59 3.57 22.19
C LEU A 103 -10.59 2.92 21.23
N LEU A 104 -11.85 2.87 21.62
CA LEU A 104 -12.97 2.29 20.88
C LEU A 104 -14.20 3.17 21.02
N THR A 105 -14.96 3.36 19.95
CA THR A 105 -16.15 4.22 19.96
C THR A 105 -17.33 3.68 20.77
N SER A 106 -17.53 2.36 20.81
CA SER A 106 -18.65 1.73 21.52
C SER A 106 -18.33 0.28 21.90
N ASP A 107 -18.92 -0.17 23.02
CA ASP A 107 -18.82 -1.50 23.62
C ASP A 107 -19.87 -2.51 23.12
N ILE A 108 -20.55 -2.19 22.02
CA ILE A 108 -21.74 -2.92 21.57
C ILE A 108 -21.45 -4.34 21.03
N ASP A 109 -20.23 -4.61 20.57
CA ASP A 109 -19.88 -5.81 19.81
C ASP A 109 -19.18 -6.88 20.67
N ASP A 110 -19.57 -8.14 20.51
CA ASP A 110 -19.04 -9.28 21.27
C ASP A 110 -17.54 -9.51 21.04
N TYR A 111 -17.01 -9.24 19.84
CA TYR A 111 -15.57 -9.40 19.54
C TYR A 111 -14.69 -8.37 20.26
N ASP A 112 -15.30 -7.31 20.80
CA ASP A 112 -14.61 -6.21 21.46
C ASP A 112 -14.68 -6.26 22.99
N LYS A 113 -15.71 -6.92 23.56
CA LYS A 113 -16.03 -6.87 24.99
C LYS A 113 -14.88 -7.26 25.91
N ASP A 114 -14.14 -8.31 25.58
CA ASP A 114 -13.05 -8.83 26.43
C ASP A 114 -11.87 -7.85 26.56
N PHE A 115 -11.77 -6.89 25.64
CA PHE A 115 -10.68 -5.92 25.58
C PHE A 115 -11.02 -4.59 26.26
N ILE A 116 -12.29 -4.34 26.57
CA ILE A 116 -12.73 -3.08 27.17
C ILE A 116 -12.37 -3.05 28.66
N THR A 117 -11.80 -1.94 29.13
CA THR A 117 -11.37 -1.81 30.53
C THR A 117 -12.50 -1.33 31.46
N GLY A 118 -13.55 -0.75 30.89
CA GLY A 118 -14.63 -0.07 31.62
C GLY A 118 -14.40 1.43 31.81
N GLU A 119 -13.21 1.93 31.50
CA GLU A 119 -12.90 3.37 31.53
C GLU A 119 -13.32 4.06 30.23
N ARG A 120 -13.57 5.38 30.32
CA ARG A 120 -13.81 6.22 29.15
C ARG A 120 -12.95 7.48 29.15
N SER A 121 -12.61 7.96 27.96
CA SER A 121 -11.94 9.25 27.75
C SER A 121 -12.91 10.43 27.89
N SER A 122 -12.37 11.65 27.88
CA SER A 122 -13.15 12.90 27.91
C SER A 122 -14.09 13.06 26.71
N GLU A 123 -13.71 12.54 25.54
CA GLU A 123 -14.49 12.52 24.32
C GLU A 123 -15.61 11.46 24.36
N GLY A 124 -15.57 10.57 25.37
CA GLY A 124 -16.55 9.50 25.55
C GLY A 124 -16.16 8.16 24.92
N PHE A 125 -14.95 8.02 24.39
CA PHE A 125 -14.45 6.73 23.86
C PHE A 125 -14.15 5.75 24.99
N TYR A 126 -14.40 4.47 24.77
CA TYR A 126 -14.01 3.40 25.66
C TYR A 126 -12.51 3.15 25.55
N VAL A 127 -11.86 2.90 26.69
CA VAL A 127 -10.46 2.48 26.73
C VAL A 127 -10.38 0.97 26.52
N THR A 128 -9.48 0.53 25.65
CA THR A 128 -9.27 -0.89 25.34
C THR A 128 -7.84 -1.35 25.62
N LYS A 129 -7.68 -2.65 25.87
CA LYS A 129 -6.40 -3.33 26.00
C LYS A 129 -5.84 -3.65 24.61
N ALA A 130 -5.17 -2.66 24.02
CA ALA A 130 -4.46 -2.81 22.75
C ALA A 130 -3.49 -4.00 22.79
N GLY A 131 -3.35 -4.69 21.66
CA GLY A 131 -2.36 -5.75 21.49
C GLY A 131 -2.78 -6.82 20.49
N ILE A 132 -1.89 -7.79 20.30
CA ILE A 132 -2.04 -8.83 19.28
C ILE A 132 -3.31 -9.68 19.46
N GLU A 133 -3.76 -9.89 20.71
CA GLU A 133 -5.00 -10.66 20.98
C GLU A 133 -6.25 -9.92 20.46
N GLN A 134 -6.30 -8.60 20.63
CA GLN A 134 -7.41 -7.79 20.11
C GLN A 134 -7.40 -7.79 18.58
N ALA A 135 -6.20 -7.70 17.98
CA ALA A 135 -6.04 -7.81 16.53
C ALA A 135 -6.46 -9.19 16.00
N VAL A 136 -6.12 -10.28 16.69
CA VAL A 136 -6.54 -11.65 16.34
C VAL A 136 -8.06 -11.78 16.41
N SER A 137 -8.71 -11.32 17.50
CA SER A 137 -10.17 -11.33 17.65
C SER A 137 -10.86 -10.69 16.44
N ARG A 138 -10.40 -9.50 16.05
CA ARG A 138 -10.91 -8.75 14.90
C ARG A 138 -10.59 -9.42 13.57
N GLY A 139 -9.37 -9.93 13.40
CA GLY A 139 -8.99 -10.67 12.20
C GLY A 139 -9.89 -11.88 11.94
N LEU A 140 -10.25 -12.63 12.98
CA LEU A 140 -11.19 -13.76 12.89
C LEU A 140 -12.59 -13.31 12.45
N ALA A 141 -13.07 -12.16 12.94
CA ALA A 141 -14.34 -11.58 12.52
C ALA A 141 -14.33 -11.09 11.06
N TYR A 142 -13.18 -10.60 10.58
CA TYR A 142 -13.04 -10.04 9.23
C TYR A 142 -12.79 -11.09 8.14
N ALA A 143 -12.20 -12.23 8.49
CA ALA A 143 -11.81 -13.28 7.54
C ALA A 143 -12.91 -13.68 6.52
N PRO A 144 -14.19 -13.84 6.91
CA PRO A 144 -15.25 -14.19 5.94
C PRO A 144 -15.57 -13.09 4.91
N TYR A 145 -15.08 -11.86 5.13
CA TYR A 145 -15.44 -10.67 4.36
C TYR A 145 -14.25 -10.07 3.59
N ALA A 146 -13.06 -10.69 3.67
CA ALA A 146 -11.84 -10.15 3.10
C ALA A 146 -10.96 -11.23 2.46
N ASP A 147 -10.39 -10.91 1.30
CA ASP A 147 -9.48 -11.80 0.57
C ASP A 147 -8.11 -11.86 1.26
N LEU A 148 -7.66 -10.76 1.88
CA LEU A 148 -6.48 -10.74 2.75
C LEU A 148 -6.75 -10.03 4.08
N LEU A 149 -6.03 -10.45 5.12
CA LEU A 149 -6.00 -9.78 6.41
C LEU A 149 -4.65 -9.11 6.67
N TRP A 150 -4.68 -7.92 7.27
CA TRP A 150 -3.50 -7.17 7.67
C TRP A 150 -3.65 -6.69 9.12
N CYS A 151 -2.74 -7.10 9.99
CA CYS A 151 -2.57 -6.49 11.31
C CYS A 151 -1.43 -5.46 11.25
N GLU A 152 -1.72 -4.19 11.54
CA GLU A 152 -0.65 -3.20 11.69
C GLU A 152 0.09 -3.41 13.02
N THR A 153 1.43 -3.39 13.00
CA THR A 153 2.27 -3.64 14.17
C THR A 153 3.09 -2.42 14.58
N GLY A 154 3.52 -2.36 15.84
CA GLY A 154 4.37 -1.27 16.34
C GLY A 154 5.85 -1.43 16.01
N VAL A 155 6.30 -2.65 15.77
CA VAL A 155 7.69 -3.04 15.46
C VAL A 155 7.71 -4.20 14.45
N PRO A 156 8.83 -4.42 13.74
CA PRO A 156 8.98 -5.56 12.84
C PRO A 156 9.33 -6.82 13.65
N ASP A 157 8.32 -7.41 14.28
CA ASP A 157 8.44 -8.59 15.14
C ASP A 157 7.91 -9.85 14.44
N MET A 158 8.78 -10.84 14.30
CA MET A 158 8.46 -12.11 13.63
C MET A 158 7.59 -13.03 14.49
N ASP A 159 7.72 -12.97 15.82
CA ASP A 159 6.93 -13.79 16.74
C ASP A 159 5.48 -13.28 16.81
N GLU A 160 5.27 -11.96 16.82
CA GLU A 160 3.92 -11.38 16.70
C GLU A 160 3.27 -11.74 15.36
N ALA A 161 4.03 -11.65 14.25
CA ALA A 161 3.55 -12.02 12.93
C ALA A 161 3.13 -13.50 12.88
N LYS A 162 3.99 -14.38 13.41
CA LYS A 162 3.70 -15.81 13.50
C LYS A 162 2.45 -16.08 14.33
N LYS A 163 2.32 -15.44 15.50
CA LYS A 163 1.18 -15.62 16.40
C LYS A 163 -0.14 -15.22 15.73
N PHE A 164 -0.17 -14.07 15.04
CA PHE A 164 -1.34 -13.65 14.29
C PHE A 164 -1.67 -14.66 13.18
N ALA A 165 -0.68 -15.05 12.38
CA ALA A 165 -0.88 -15.98 11.28
C ALA A 165 -1.40 -17.35 11.75
N GLU A 166 -0.81 -17.94 12.79
CA GLU A 166 -1.24 -19.23 13.34
C GLU A 166 -2.65 -19.17 13.92
N ALA A 167 -3.01 -18.08 14.60
CA ALA A 167 -4.34 -17.91 15.17
C ALA A 167 -5.42 -17.79 14.10
N ILE A 168 -5.20 -16.97 13.06
CA ILE A 168 -6.14 -16.85 11.94
C ILE A 168 -6.24 -18.18 11.18
N LYS A 169 -5.10 -18.80 10.86
CA LYS A 169 -5.07 -20.01 10.03
C LYS A 169 -5.59 -21.26 10.73
N LYS A 170 -5.70 -21.25 12.06
CA LYS A 170 -6.38 -22.30 12.81
C LYS A 170 -7.84 -22.46 12.37
N ASP A 171 -8.53 -21.33 12.18
CA ASP A 171 -9.96 -21.31 11.85
C ASP A 171 -10.18 -21.07 10.34
N PHE A 172 -9.26 -20.36 9.69
CA PHE A 172 -9.27 -20.06 8.25
C PHE A 172 -7.94 -20.46 7.58
N PRO A 173 -7.67 -21.77 7.35
CA PRO A 173 -6.38 -22.26 6.88
C PRO A 173 -5.84 -21.59 5.61
N ASP A 174 -6.75 -21.31 4.68
CA ASP A 174 -6.42 -20.74 3.36
C ASP A 174 -6.39 -19.20 3.36
N GLN A 175 -6.72 -18.53 4.48
CA GLN A 175 -6.71 -17.07 4.56
C GLN A 175 -5.33 -16.52 4.18
N LEU A 176 -5.32 -15.63 3.20
CA LEU A 176 -4.12 -14.89 2.82
C LEU A 176 -3.90 -13.71 3.76
N LEU A 177 -2.64 -13.38 4.01
CA LEU A 177 -2.26 -12.29 4.89
C LEU A 177 -1.44 -11.25 4.13
N ALA A 178 -1.46 -10.02 4.63
CA ALA A 178 -0.62 -8.93 4.16
C ALA A 178 0.21 -8.33 5.30
N TYR A 179 1.41 -7.85 4.98
CA TYR A 179 2.35 -7.28 5.94
C TYR A 179 2.95 -5.96 5.44
N ASN A 180 2.87 -4.93 6.26
CA ASN A 180 3.53 -3.65 6.03
C ASN A 180 4.97 -3.69 6.56
N CYS A 181 5.94 -3.77 5.65
CA CYS A 181 7.36 -3.58 5.96
C CYS A 181 7.65 -2.08 6.15
N SER A 182 7.08 -1.50 7.21
CA SER A 182 6.97 -0.06 7.39
C SER A 182 8.33 0.65 7.53
N PRO A 183 8.55 1.78 6.81
CA PRO A 183 9.66 2.69 7.08
C PRO A 183 9.55 3.43 8.43
N SER A 184 8.38 3.43 9.08
CA SER A 184 8.24 3.98 10.43
C SER A 184 8.98 3.14 11.48
N PHE A 185 9.38 1.91 11.14
CA PHE A 185 10.27 1.11 11.98
C PHE A 185 11.71 1.59 11.87
N ASN A 186 12.40 1.70 13.00
CA ASN A 186 13.86 1.69 12.98
C ASN A 186 14.35 0.23 12.87
N TRP A 187 14.52 -0.26 11.63
CA TRP A 187 14.84 -1.66 11.34
C TRP A 187 16.08 -2.16 12.08
N LYS A 188 17.20 -1.43 12.01
CA LYS A 188 18.48 -1.82 12.65
C LYS A 188 18.46 -1.70 14.18
N LYS A 189 17.52 -0.95 14.75
CA LYS A 189 17.30 -0.92 16.20
C LYS A 189 16.60 -2.19 16.69
N ASN A 190 15.75 -2.80 15.86
CA ASN A 190 14.93 -3.95 16.23
C ASN A 190 15.52 -5.29 15.78
N LEU A 191 16.21 -5.32 14.63
CA LEU A 191 16.65 -6.55 13.97
C LEU A 191 18.12 -6.46 13.56
N ASN A 192 18.79 -7.63 13.55
CA ASN A 192 20.12 -7.77 12.97
C ASN A 192 20.05 -8.01 11.45
N ASP A 193 21.20 -7.95 10.79
CA ASP A 193 21.32 -8.04 9.32
C ASP A 193 20.82 -9.37 8.75
N SER A 194 21.07 -10.46 9.46
CA SER A 194 20.62 -11.80 9.07
C SER A 194 19.10 -11.89 9.11
N ASP A 195 18.48 -11.33 10.14
CA ASP A 195 17.02 -11.30 10.28
C ASP A 195 16.36 -10.39 9.26
N ILE A 196 16.92 -9.20 9.00
CA ILE A 196 16.44 -8.29 7.94
C ILE A 196 16.48 -8.98 6.57
N ALA A 197 17.57 -9.67 6.24
CA ALA A 197 17.75 -10.30 4.93
C ALA A 197 16.74 -11.43 4.66
N LYS A 198 16.27 -12.13 5.69
CA LYS A 198 15.31 -13.23 5.56
C LYS A 198 13.86 -12.85 5.90
N PHE A 199 13.62 -11.64 6.40
CA PHE A 199 12.34 -11.19 6.97
C PHE A 199 11.15 -11.49 6.06
N GLN A 200 11.17 -11.00 4.81
CA GLN A 200 10.07 -11.19 3.86
C GLN A 200 9.86 -12.65 3.44
N LYS A 201 10.95 -13.42 3.36
CA LYS A 201 10.90 -14.86 3.03
C LYS A 201 10.22 -15.65 4.14
N GLU A 202 10.54 -15.35 5.40
CA GLU A 202 9.92 -15.97 6.56
C GLU A 202 8.44 -15.61 6.68
N LEU A 203 8.08 -14.33 6.51
CA LEU A 203 6.68 -13.89 6.42
C LEU A 203 5.92 -14.63 5.30
N GLY A 204 6.54 -14.78 4.12
CA GLY A 204 5.95 -15.49 2.99
C GLY A 204 5.62 -16.96 3.29
N ALA A 205 6.44 -17.62 4.12
CA ALA A 205 6.21 -18.99 4.58
C ALA A 205 5.05 -19.10 5.57
N MET A 206 4.75 -18.02 6.32
CA MET A 206 3.63 -17.96 7.29
C MET A 206 2.28 -17.62 6.63
N GLY A 207 2.27 -17.21 5.36
CA GLY A 207 1.05 -16.86 4.62
C GLY A 207 0.88 -15.38 4.31
N TYR A 208 1.86 -14.53 4.63
CA TYR A 208 1.90 -13.13 4.20
C TYR A 208 2.29 -13.05 2.72
N LYS A 209 1.28 -13.12 1.85
CA LYS A 209 1.46 -13.19 0.39
C LYS A 209 1.50 -11.83 -0.30
N TYR A 210 1.01 -10.79 0.38
CA TYR A 210 1.21 -9.42 -0.05
C TYR A 210 2.08 -8.68 0.97
N GLN A 211 3.24 -8.18 0.55
CA GLN A 211 4.19 -7.50 1.41
C GLN A 211 4.63 -6.21 0.72
N PHE A 212 4.61 -5.10 1.45
CA PHE A 212 4.80 -3.79 0.86
C PHE A 212 5.53 -2.84 1.80
N ILE A 213 6.23 -1.87 1.21
CA ILE A 213 6.90 -0.78 1.93
C ILE A 213 6.13 0.50 1.62
N THR A 214 5.27 0.90 2.54
CA THR A 214 4.33 2.04 2.38
C THR A 214 4.98 3.34 1.91
N LEU A 215 6.08 3.75 2.54
CA LEU A 215 6.69 5.07 2.29
C LEU A 215 7.98 5.02 1.44
N ALA A 216 8.22 3.93 0.70
CA ALA A 216 9.45 3.75 -0.08
C ALA A 216 9.72 4.91 -1.06
N GLY A 217 8.70 5.31 -1.81
CA GLY A 217 8.81 6.37 -2.81
C GLY A 217 9.15 7.74 -2.19
N ILE A 218 8.48 8.09 -1.08
CA ILE A 218 8.73 9.37 -0.38
C ILE A 218 10.15 9.44 0.17
N HIS A 219 10.57 8.40 0.91
CA HIS A 219 11.92 8.36 1.48
C HIS A 219 13.01 8.40 0.40
N ASN A 220 12.83 7.65 -0.70
CA ASN A 220 13.79 7.64 -1.79
C ASN A 220 13.84 8.98 -2.52
N MET A 221 12.70 9.54 -2.92
CA MET A 221 12.64 10.78 -3.69
C MET A 221 13.19 11.97 -2.91
N TRP A 222 12.73 12.16 -1.66
CA TRP A 222 13.11 13.33 -0.87
C TRP A 222 14.57 13.29 -0.44
N TYR A 223 15.09 12.11 -0.08
CA TYR A 223 16.50 11.98 0.31
C TYR A 223 17.44 12.29 -0.86
N ASN A 224 17.18 11.69 -2.04
CA ASN A 224 18.03 11.93 -3.22
C ASN A 224 17.95 13.39 -3.70
N MET A 225 16.78 14.02 -3.64
CA MET A 225 16.63 15.44 -3.98
C MET A 225 17.34 16.35 -2.98
N PHE A 226 17.29 16.03 -1.68
CA PHE A 226 18.01 16.77 -0.64
C PHE A 226 19.53 16.71 -0.87
N GLU A 227 20.07 15.50 -1.08
CA GLU A 227 21.48 15.28 -1.38
C GLU A 227 21.94 15.99 -2.66
N LEU A 228 21.13 15.93 -3.73
CA LEU A 228 21.42 16.64 -4.97
C LEU A 228 21.45 18.15 -4.74
N THR A 229 20.44 18.70 -4.07
CA THR A 229 20.33 20.14 -3.84
C THR A 229 21.49 20.65 -2.98
N HIS A 230 21.87 19.91 -1.94
CA HIS A 230 22.97 20.27 -1.05
C HIS A 230 24.29 20.42 -1.81
N ASP A 231 24.63 19.44 -2.64
CA ASP A 231 25.85 19.46 -3.44
C ASP A 231 25.78 20.46 -4.60
N TYR A 232 24.62 20.59 -5.23
CA TYR A 232 24.44 21.46 -6.39
C TYR A 232 24.66 22.93 -6.03
N VAL A 233 24.26 23.37 -4.83
CA VAL A 233 24.54 24.73 -4.35
C VAL A 233 26.05 25.02 -4.25
N GLN A 234 26.87 24.00 -3.98
CA GLN A 234 28.32 24.13 -3.81
C GLN A 234 29.11 23.92 -5.10
N ARG A 235 28.65 22.99 -5.95
CA ARG A 235 29.42 22.47 -7.10
C ARG A 235 28.74 22.63 -8.45
N GLY A 236 27.51 23.14 -8.48
CA GLY A 236 26.72 23.32 -9.70
C GLY A 236 26.58 22.02 -10.50
N MET A 237 26.77 22.12 -11.82
CA MET A 237 26.57 21.00 -12.76
C MET A 237 27.39 19.75 -12.43
N THR A 238 28.55 19.88 -11.80
CA THR A 238 29.35 18.70 -11.39
C THR A 238 28.55 17.79 -10.46
N ALA A 239 27.74 18.34 -9.55
CA ALA A 239 26.88 17.56 -8.67
C ALA A 239 25.77 16.82 -9.45
N TYR A 240 25.17 17.48 -10.44
CA TYR A 240 24.14 16.88 -11.28
C TYR A 240 24.70 15.73 -12.13
N ILE A 241 25.86 15.94 -12.75
CA ILE A 241 26.52 14.92 -13.58
C ILE A 241 26.85 13.68 -12.74
N GLU A 242 27.52 13.85 -11.59
CA GLU A 242 27.97 12.74 -10.76
C GLU A 242 26.84 12.01 -10.02
N LYS A 243 25.82 12.73 -9.54
CA LYS A 243 24.74 12.12 -8.72
C LYS A 243 23.55 11.63 -9.55
N VAL A 244 23.32 12.16 -10.76
CA VAL A 244 22.15 11.84 -11.57
C VAL A 244 22.56 11.29 -12.93
N GLN A 245 23.22 12.10 -13.77
CA GLN A 245 23.39 11.77 -15.18
C GLN A 245 24.28 10.54 -15.44
N GLU A 246 25.49 10.50 -14.85
CA GLU A 246 26.38 9.34 -15.02
C GLU A 246 25.78 8.05 -14.43
N PRO A 247 25.17 8.07 -13.22
CA PRO A 247 24.44 6.91 -12.71
C PRO A 247 23.30 6.44 -13.62
N GLU A 248 22.52 7.35 -14.21
CA GLU A 248 21.46 7.02 -15.18
C GLU A 248 22.03 6.32 -16.42
N PHE A 249 23.10 6.87 -17.01
CA PHE A 249 23.77 6.24 -18.15
C PHE A 249 24.35 4.86 -17.80
N ALA A 250 24.97 4.71 -16.63
CA ALA A 250 25.49 3.43 -16.16
C ALA A 250 24.36 2.42 -15.81
N ALA A 251 23.12 2.88 -15.62
CA ALA A 251 21.97 2.02 -15.35
C ALA A 251 21.28 1.50 -16.62
N VAL A 252 21.61 2.03 -17.81
CA VAL A 252 20.99 1.61 -19.08
C VAL A 252 21.20 0.12 -19.35
N ASP A 253 22.40 -0.41 -19.10
CA ASP A 253 22.69 -1.85 -19.25
C ASP A 253 21.91 -2.74 -18.28
N ARG A 254 21.32 -2.15 -17.23
CA ARG A 254 20.44 -2.83 -16.27
C ARG A 254 18.95 -2.61 -16.58
N GLY A 255 18.62 -1.96 -17.69
CA GLY A 255 17.26 -1.72 -18.16
C GLY A 255 16.66 -0.36 -17.80
N TYR A 256 17.45 0.61 -17.34
CA TYR A 256 16.96 1.98 -17.14
C TYR A 256 16.81 2.73 -18.47
N THR A 257 15.65 3.31 -18.74
CA THR A 257 15.33 3.89 -20.06
C THR A 257 15.13 5.41 -20.05
N PHE A 258 14.90 6.03 -18.90
CA PHE A 258 14.64 7.49 -18.80
C PHE A 258 15.89 8.36 -19.07
N ALA A 259 17.07 7.76 -19.31
CA ALA A 259 18.20 8.45 -19.91
C ALA A 259 17.81 9.12 -21.27
N SER A 260 16.82 8.54 -21.96
CA SER A 260 16.13 9.08 -23.13
C SER A 260 14.72 9.54 -22.73
N HIS A 261 14.65 10.68 -22.05
CA HIS A 261 13.42 11.15 -21.40
C HIS A 261 12.31 11.57 -22.38
N GLN A 262 12.62 12.06 -23.58
CA GLN A 262 11.62 12.40 -24.61
C GLN A 262 10.94 11.12 -25.10
N GLN A 263 11.71 10.10 -25.40
CA GLN A 263 11.19 8.80 -25.78
C GLN A 263 10.36 8.16 -24.66
N GLU A 264 10.84 8.22 -23.42
CA GLU A 264 10.17 7.61 -22.27
C GLU A 264 8.80 8.24 -21.98
N VAL A 265 8.63 9.55 -22.20
CA VAL A 265 7.32 10.23 -22.08
C VAL A 265 6.45 10.14 -23.36
N GLY A 266 6.91 9.40 -24.37
CA GLY A 266 6.11 9.03 -25.54
C GLY A 266 6.21 10.00 -26.72
N ALA A 267 7.28 10.79 -26.87
CA ALA A 267 7.47 11.64 -28.04
C ALA A 267 7.36 10.84 -29.36
N GLY A 268 7.99 9.66 -29.42
CA GLY A 268 7.87 8.78 -30.59
C GLY A 268 6.46 8.26 -30.85
N TYR A 269 5.69 7.99 -29.79
CA TYR A 269 4.28 7.61 -29.95
C TYR A 269 3.46 8.74 -30.60
N PHE A 270 3.68 9.99 -30.20
CA PHE A 270 2.98 11.12 -30.79
C PHE A 270 3.46 11.46 -32.22
N ASP A 271 4.72 11.18 -32.53
CA ASP A 271 5.23 11.24 -33.91
C ASP A 271 4.55 10.23 -34.83
N ASP A 272 4.35 8.99 -34.36
CA ASP A 272 3.61 7.96 -35.10
C ASP A 272 2.15 8.38 -35.33
N VAL A 273 1.48 8.88 -34.29
CA VAL A 273 0.11 9.43 -34.41
C VAL A 273 0.04 10.54 -35.46
N THR A 274 0.98 11.48 -35.43
CA THR A 274 1.06 12.58 -36.39
C THR A 274 1.29 12.07 -37.81
N THR A 275 2.21 11.12 -37.97
CA THR A 275 2.56 10.50 -39.25
C THR A 275 1.36 9.80 -39.88
N VAL A 276 0.57 9.06 -39.09
CA VAL A 276 -0.67 8.42 -39.56
C VAL A 276 -1.70 9.45 -40.00
N ILE A 277 -1.97 10.47 -39.16
CA ILE A 277 -2.95 11.53 -39.47
C ILE A 277 -2.60 12.27 -40.77
N GLN A 278 -1.31 12.53 -40.99
CA GLN A 278 -0.83 13.32 -42.13
C GLN A 278 -0.37 12.48 -43.33
N GLY A 279 -0.63 11.17 -43.32
CA GLY A 279 -0.28 10.28 -44.43
C GLY A 279 1.21 10.24 -44.74
N GLY A 280 2.07 10.30 -43.72
CA GLY A 280 3.53 10.18 -43.85
C GLY A 280 4.25 11.43 -44.34
N LYS A 281 3.60 12.59 -44.37
CA LYS A 281 4.17 13.83 -44.95
C LYS A 281 4.52 14.91 -43.93
N SER A 282 4.39 14.61 -42.63
CA SER A 282 4.70 15.58 -41.58
C SER A 282 6.16 16.01 -41.66
N SER A 283 6.40 17.31 -41.66
CA SER A 283 7.74 17.90 -41.55
C SER A 283 8.04 18.41 -40.13
N VAL A 284 7.18 18.09 -39.17
CA VAL A 284 7.19 18.63 -37.79
C VAL A 284 7.15 17.53 -36.74
N THR A 285 7.71 16.36 -37.04
CA THR A 285 7.94 15.30 -36.05
C THR A 285 8.99 15.75 -35.03
N ALA A 286 8.80 15.39 -33.76
CA ALA A 286 9.55 15.90 -32.61
C ALA A 286 10.91 15.22 -32.42
N LEU A 287 11.02 13.91 -32.65
CA LEU A 287 12.28 13.18 -32.49
C LEU A 287 13.26 13.42 -33.65
N THR A 288 12.76 13.83 -34.81
CA THR A 288 13.65 14.11 -35.95
C THR A 288 14.39 15.43 -35.70
N GLY A 289 15.67 15.33 -35.33
CA GLY A 289 16.51 16.49 -35.02
C GLY A 289 16.56 16.86 -33.53
N SER A 290 16.10 15.98 -32.63
CA SER A 290 16.30 16.15 -31.19
C SER A 290 17.78 16.06 -30.79
N THR A 291 18.10 16.60 -29.60
CA THR A 291 19.41 16.42 -28.95
C THR A 291 19.51 15.12 -28.16
N GLU A 292 18.37 14.48 -27.90
CA GLU A 292 18.26 13.07 -27.49
C GLU A 292 18.52 12.17 -28.71
#